data_AF-A0A358A0E6-F1
#
_entry.id   AF-A0A358A0E6-F1
#
_cell.length_a   1.000
_cell.length_b   1.000
_cell.length_c   1.000
_cell.angle_alpha   90.00
_cell.angle_beta   90.00
_cell.angle_gamma   90.00
#
_symmetry.space_group_name_H-M   'P 1'
#
loop_
_entity.id
_entity.type
_entity.pdbx_description
1 polymer ?
#
loop_
_entity_poly.entity_id
_entity_poly.type
_entity_poly.pdbx_seq_one_letter_code
_entity_poly.pdbx_strand_id
1 'polypeptide(L)'
;MCPPNKIRMRRPSPAGADEAWVDVLSVLDADDEELLTRLGRWYIPRRDPDYLRRNALLVLGNVARPTPTVVAVVERYLRHPTAMLRAHAVWVARRLGVVVPDDLAADESLEVRNEVARA
;
A
#
# COMPACT_ATOMS: atom_id res chain seq x y z
N MET A 1 -1.32 -19.68 -17.31
CA MET A 1 -1.70 -20.60 -16.21
C MET A 1 -1.09 -21.97 -16.47
N CYS A 2 -0.22 -22.48 -15.59
CA CYS A 2 0.52 -23.73 -15.83
C CYS A 2 -0.38 -24.97 -15.64
N PRO A 3 -0.46 -25.91 -16.62
CA PRO A 3 -1.28 -27.12 -16.51
C PRO A 3 -1.06 -27.96 -15.22
N PRO A 4 0.18 -28.14 -14.71
CA PRO A 4 0.42 -28.91 -13.48
C PRO A 4 -0.16 -28.30 -12.21
N ASN A 5 -0.41 -26.97 -12.18
CA ASN A 5 -0.95 -26.29 -11.01
C ASN A 5 -2.44 -26.61 -10.76
N LYS A 6 -3.13 -27.19 -11.77
CA LYS A 6 -4.50 -27.70 -11.62
C LYS A 6 -4.55 -29.02 -10.84
N ILE A 7 -3.48 -29.81 -10.91
CA ILE A 7 -3.43 -31.18 -10.37
C ILE A 7 -2.96 -31.15 -8.90
N ARG A 8 -2.17 -30.14 -8.52
CA ARG A 8 -1.60 -29.97 -7.18
C ARG A 8 -2.23 -28.81 -6.41
N MET A 9 -3.56 -28.72 -6.38
CA MET A 9 -4.21 -27.89 -5.36
C MET A 9 -4.02 -28.56 -4.00
N ARG A 10 -2.86 -28.29 -3.37
CA ARG A 10 -2.61 -28.60 -1.97
C ARG A 10 -3.69 -27.89 -1.15
N ARG A 11 -4.41 -28.63 -0.30
CA ARG A 11 -5.37 -28.03 0.63
C ARG A 11 -4.67 -26.89 1.38
N PRO A 12 -5.24 -25.67 1.43
CA PRO A 12 -4.68 -24.62 2.25
C PRO A 12 -4.60 -25.15 3.69
N SER A 13 -3.47 -24.91 4.35
CA SER A 13 -3.39 -25.17 5.78
C SER A 13 -4.48 -24.34 6.47
N PRO A 14 -5.24 -24.90 7.42
CA PRO A 14 -6.25 -24.15 8.16
C PRO A 14 -5.64 -23.00 8.98
N ALA A 15 -4.34 -23.06 9.25
CA ALA A 15 -3.57 -21.96 9.81
C ALA A 15 -3.56 -20.76 8.84
N GLY A 16 -4.44 -19.80 9.08
CA GLY A 16 -4.42 -18.48 8.45
C GLY A 16 -5.49 -18.19 7.41
N ALA A 17 -6.57 -18.98 7.34
CA ALA A 17 -7.69 -18.70 6.46
C ALA A 17 -8.32 -17.30 6.71
N ASP A 18 -8.40 -16.87 7.96
CA ASP A 18 -9.04 -15.60 8.35
C ASP A 18 -8.18 -14.35 8.08
N GLU A 19 -6.86 -14.50 7.94
CA GLU A 19 -5.98 -13.39 7.50
C GLU A 19 -5.32 -13.74 6.16
N ALA A 20 -6.02 -14.44 5.29
CA ALA A 20 -5.68 -14.51 3.87
C ALA A 20 -6.19 -13.28 3.11
N TRP A 21 -7.21 -12.62 3.67
CA TRP A 21 -7.80 -11.38 3.17
C TRP A 21 -7.75 -10.33 4.27
N VAL A 22 -7.37 -9.10 3.90
CA VAL A 22 -7.29 -7.97 4.83
C VAL A 22 -8.00 -6.77 4.22
N ASP A 23 -8.66 -5.99 5.06
CA ASP A 23 -9.22 -4.71 4.63
C ASP A 23 -8.08 -3.71 4.40
N VAL A 24 -8.02 -3.14 3.20
CA VAL A 24 -6.92 -2.27 2.75
C VAL A 24 -6.84 -1.00 3.59
N LEU A 25 -7.98 -0.40 3.95
CA LEU A 25 -8.00 0.82 4.75
C LEU A 25 -7.53 0.53 6.19
N SER A 26 -7.89 -0.63 6.75
CA SER A 26 -7.40 -1.07 8.05
C SER A 26 -5.88 -1.24 8.10
N VAL A 27 -5.26 -1.69 7.00
CA VAL A 27 -3.79 -1.78 6.90
C VAL A 27 -3.16 -0.39 6.84
N LEU A 28 -3.82 0.54 6.16
CA LEU A 28 -3.32 1.91 5.97
C LEU A 28 -3.53 2.80 7.21
N ASP A 29 -4.48 2.47 8.10
CA ASP A 29 -4.72 3.14 9.37
C ASP A 29 -3.89 2.58 10.54
N ALA A 30 -3.46 1.31 10.47
CA ALA A 30 -2.74 0.65 11.55
C ALA A 30 -1.30 1.18 11.74
N ASP A 31 -0.87 1.21 13.00
CA ASP A 31 0.52 1.51 13.35
C ASP A 31 1.45 0.29 13.12
N ASP A 32 2.75 0.51 13.31
CA ASP A 32 3.79 -0.49 13.04
C ASP A 32 3.65 -1.74 13.90
N GLU A 33 3.38 -1.56 15.19
CA GLU A 33 3.27 -2.66 16.16
C GLU A 33 2.02 -3.49 15.87
N GLU A 34 0.91 -2.83 15.57
CA GLU A 34 -0.33 -3.48 15.17
C GLU A 34 -0.15 -4.30 13.88
N LEU A 35 0.50 -3.73 12.85
CA LEU A 35 0.75 -4.43 11.59
C LEU A 35 1.64 -5.66 11.78
N LEU A 36 2.71 -5.54 12.56
CA LEU A 36 3.63 -6.65 12.81
C LEU A 36 2.99 -7.71 13.71
N THR A 37 2.14 -7.33 14.65
CA THR A 37 1.39 -8.26 15.50
C THR A 37 0.37 -9.06 14.69
N ARG A 38 -0.44 -8.37 13.88
CA ARG A 38 -1.51 -8.98 13.08
C ARG A 38 -0.98 -9.75 11.88
N LEU A 39 -0.03 -9.18 11.14
CA LEU A 39 0.38 -9.65 9.82
C LEU A 39 1.85 -10.11 9.75
N GLY A 40 2.57 -10.09 10.87
CA GLY A 40 3.99 -10.48 10.92
C GLY A 40 4.28 -11.94 10.58
N ARG A 41 3.26 -12.80 10.46
CA ARG A 41 3.43 -14.16 9.94
C ARG A 41 3.70 -14.20 8.43
N TRP A 42 3.33 -13.15 7.70
CA TRP A 42 3.62 -13.03 6.29
C TRP A 42 5.10 -12.74 6.05
N TYR A 43 5.55 -12.97 4.82
CA TYR A 43 6.87 -12.50 4.41
C TYR A 43 6.84 -10.97 4.28
N ILE A 44 7.64 -10.29 5.10
CA ILE A 44 7.82 -8.84 5.10
C ILE A 44 9.33 -8.56 4.98
N PRO A 45 9.79 -7.92 3.88
CA PRO A 45 11.21 -7.58 3.73
C PRO A 45 11.70 -6.77 4.93
N ARG A 46 12.84 -7.16 5.50
CA ARG A 46 13.46 -6.53 6.68
C ARG A 46 12.55 -6.40 7.92
N ARG A 47 11.40 -7.09 7.97
CA ARG A 47 10.36 -6.88 9.00
C ARG A 47 9.88 -5.42 9.08
N ASP A 48 9.94 -4.72 7.96
CA ASP A 48 9.58 -3.31 7.86
C ASP A 48 8.11 -3.18 7.38
N PRO A 49 7.19 -2.67 8.24
CA PRO A 49 5.75 -2.62 7.94
C PRO A 49 5.42 -1.69 6.76
N ASP A 50 6.33 -0.79 6.36
CA ASP A 50 6.10 0.08 5.21
C ASP A 50 5.98 -0.71 3.91
N TYR A 51 6.53 -1.92 3.82
CA TYR A 51 6.27 -2.80 2.67
C TYR A 51 4.81 -3.28 2.60
N LEU A 52 4.14 -3.45 3.74
CA LEU A 52 2.71 -3.77 3.77
C LEU A 52 1.89 -2.56 3.31
N ARG A 53 2.17 -1.38 3.86
CA ARG A 53 1.50 -0.12 3.48
C ARG A 53 1.70 0.21 2.01
N ARG A 54 2.91 0.00 1.48
CA ARG A 54 3.21 0.18 0.05
C ARG A 54 2.30 -0.69 -0.82
N ASN A 55 2.17 -1.98 -0.47
CA ASN A 55 1.29 -2.90 -1.20
C ASN A 55 -0.18 -2.49 -1.06
N ALA A 56 -0.60 -2.07 0.13
CA ALA A 56 -1.96 -1.60 0.38
C ALA A 56 -2.28 -0.34 -0.43
N LEU A 57 -1.36 0.63 -0.54
CA LEU A 57 -1.50 1.80 -1.42
C LEU A 57 -1.66 1.39 -2.89
N LEU A 58 -0.84 0.45 -3.37
CA LEU A 58 -0.97 -0.06 -4.75
C LEU A 58 -2.34 -0.71 -5.00
N VAL A 59 -2.84 -1.51 -4.06
CA VAL A 59 -4.18 -2.09 -4.15
C VAL A 59 -5.23 -0.97 -4.15
N LEU A 60 -5.13 0.00 -3.23
CA LEU A 60 -6.04 1.13 -3.13
C LEU A 60 -6.14 1.89 -4.45
N GLY A 61 -5.01 2.30 -5.04
CA GLY A 61 -5.01 2.99 -6.34
C GLY A 61 -5.57 2.15 -7.48
N ASN A 62 -5.43 0.82 -7.43
CA ASN A 62 -5.96 -0.06 -8.47
C ASN A 62 -7.48 -0.21 -8.44
N VAL A 63 -8.10 -0.24 -7.25
CA VAL A 63 -9.50 -0.68 -7.10
C VAL A 63 -10.45 0.35 -6.49
N ALA A 64 -9.92 1.37 -5.80
CA ALA A 64 -10.75 2.30 -5.04
C ALA A 64 -11.43 3.35 -5.93
N ARG A 65 -12.49 3.95 -5.37
CA ARG A 65 -13.07 5.23 -5.83
C ARG A 65 -12.71 6.33 -4.83
N PRO A 66 -12.61 7.61 -5.25
CA PRO A 66 -12.21 8.71 -4.39
C PRO A 66 -13.36 9.14 -3.45
N THR A 67 -13.69 8.31 -2.46
CA THR A 67 -14.59 8.70 -1.36
C THR A 67 -13.86 9.59 -0.36
N PRO A 68 -14.55 10.38 0.48
CA PRO A 68 -13.90 11.25 1.47
C PRO A 68 -12.88 10.51 2.36
N THR A 69 -13.19 9.27 2.77
CA THR A 69 -12.26 8.44 3.55
C THR A 69 -11.01 8.07 2.76
N VAL A 70 -11.16 7.67 1.49
CA VAL A 70 -10.02 7.31 0.62
C VAL A 70 -9.15 8.54 0.36
N VAL A 71 -9.76 9.68 0.08
CA VAL A 71 -9.05 10.95 -0.13
C VAL A 71 -8.23 11.31 1.11
N ALA A 72 -8.83 11.27 2.31
CA ALA A 72 -8.14 11.58 3.56
C ALA A 72 -6.95 10.65 3.82
N VAL A 73 -7.08 9.35 3.52
CA VAL A 73 -5.96 8.39 3.62
C VAL A 73 -4.84 8.78 2.65
N VAL A 74 -5.15 9.06 1.38
CA VAL A 74 -4.14 9.45 0.39
C VAL A 74 -3.43 10.74 0.81
N GLU A 75 -4.16 11.75 1.25
CA GLU A 75 -3.61 13.02 1.75
C GLU A 75 -2.67 12.82 2.95
N ARG A 76 -3.02 11.91 3.88
CA ARG A 76 -2.14 11.55 4.99
C ARG A 76 -0.84 10.93 4.49
N TYR A 77 -0.92 10.00 3.53
CA TYR A 77 0.25 9.31 3.00
C TYR A 77 1.14 10.20 2.11
N LEU A 78 0.58 11.23 1.48
CA LEU A 78 1.36 12.25 0.76
C LEU A 78 2.31 13.03 1.71
N ARG A 79 2.02 13.04 3.02
CA ARG A 79 2.83 13.69 4.06
C ARG A 79 3.60 12.70 4.93
N HIS A 80 3.67 11.42 4.54
CA HIS A 80 4.30 10.38 5.34
C HIS A 80 5.83 10.62 5.50
N PRO A 81 6.46 10.34 6.65
CA PRO A 81 7.91 10.52 6.81
C PRO A 81 8.73 9.65 5.85
N THR A 82 8.27 8.44 5.54
CA THR A 82 8.94 7.55 4.58
C THR A 82 8.74 7.99 3.12
N ALA A 83 9.83 8.30 2.43
CA ALA A 83 9.81 8.72 1.03
C ALA A 83 9.16 7.70 0.07
N MET A 84 9.43 6.40 0.26
CA MET A 84 8.81 5.32 -0.51
C MET A 84 7.27 5.42 -0.46
N LEU A 85 6.71 5.68 0.73
CA LEU A 85 5.26 5.77 0.91
C LEU A 85 4.69 7.05 0.31
N ARG A 86 5.39 8.19 0.42
CA ARG A 86 5.00 9.43 -0.27
C ARG A 86 4.95 9.24 -1.79
N ALA A 87 5.97 8.62 -2.37
CA ALA A 87 6.01 8.35 -3.81
C ALA A 87 4.81 7.49 -4.25
N HIS A 88 4.51 6.41 -3.52
CA HIS A 88 3.34 5.60 -3.83
C HIS A 88 2.02 6.38 -3.64
N ALA A 89 1.94 7.25 -2.65
CA ALA A 89 0.78 8.12 -2.44
C ALA A 89 0.58 9.10 -3.61
N VAL A 90 1.65 9.68 -4.18
CA VAL A 90 1.59 10.52 -5.39
C VAL A 90 0.97 9.75 -6.55
N TRP A 91 1.44 8.51 -6.77
CA TRP A 91 0.89 7.64 -7.82
C TRP A 91 -0.61 7.36 -7.61
N VAL A 92 -0.99 6.99 -6.38
CA VAL A 92 -2.40 6.73 -6.02
C VAL A 92 -3.25 7.99 -6.20
N ALA A 93 -2.75 9.14 -5.75
CA ALA A 93 -3.46 10.41 -5.81
C ALA A 93 -3.84 10.74 -7.26
N ARG A 94 -2.90 10.64 -8.19
CA ARG A 94 -3.17 10.84 -9.62
C ARG A 94 -4.21 9.89 -10.17
N ARG A 95 -4.09 8.62 -9.84
CA ARG A 95 -4.99 7.58 -10.33
C ARG A 95 -6.43 7.81 -9.85
N LEU A 96 -6.59 8.39 -8.66
CA LEU A 96 -7.89 8.67 -8.06
C LEU A 96 -8.36 10.12 -8.27
N GLY A 97 -7.57 10.97 -8.93
CA GLY A 97 -7.87 12.40 -9.10
C GLY A 97 -7.77 13.23 -7.82
N VAL A 98 -7.02 12.75 -6.82
CA VAL A 98 -6.70 13.51 -5.61
C VAL A 98 -5.58 14.50 -5.91
N VAL A 99 -5.69 15.71 -5.40
CA VAL A 99 -4.71 16.77 -5.62
C VAL A 99 -3.39 16.39 -4.96
N VAL A 100 -2.31 16.44 -5.74
CA VAL A 100 -0.94 16.28 -5.23
C VAL A 100 -0.44 17.67 -4.83
N PRO A 101 0.01 17.89 -3.58
CA PRO A 101 0.58 19.16 -3.15
C PRO A 101 1.80 19.58 -3.98
N ASP A 102 1.85 20.84 -4.39
CA ASP A 102 2.91 21.38 -5.26
C ASP A 102 4.31 21.31 -4.62
N ASP A 103 4.39 21.36 -3.29
CA ASP A 103 5.65 21.27 -2.53
C ASP A 103 6.34 19.92 -2.70
N LEU A 104 5.62 18.86 -3.06
CA LEU A 104 6.21 17.55 -3.36
C LEU A 104 7.08 17.55 -4.62
N ALA A 105 6.96 18.55 -5.50
CA ALA A 105 7.89 18.74 -6.61
C ALA A 105 9.31 19.10 -6.13
N ALA A 106 9.43 19.63 -4.91
CA ALA A 106 10.68 19.99 -4.26
C ALA A 106 11.07 19.01 -3.11
N ASP A 107 10.43 17.84 -3.05
CA ASP A 107 10.72 16.83 -2.01
C ASP A 107 12.22 16.45 -1.98
N GLU A 108 12.76 16.25 -0.79
CA GLU A 108 14.17 15.85 -0.60
C GLU A 108 14.50 14.55 -1.36
N SER A 109 13.54 13.63 -1.44
CA SER A 109 13.70 12.36 -2.11
C SER A 109 13.58 12.50 -3.61
N LEU A 110 14.61 12.02 -4.32
CA LEU A 110 14.56 11.88 -5.77
C LEU A 110 13.45 10.91 -6.23
N GLU A 111 13.11 9.91 -5.43
CA GLU A 111 12.01 8.97 -5.75
C GLU A 111 10.66 9.70 -5.81
N VAL A 112 10.39 10.56 -4.82
CA VAL A 112 9.15 11.34 -4.77
C VAL A 112 9.11 12.34 -5.92
N ARG A 113 10.19 13.10 -6.13
CA ARG A 113 10.28 14.05 -7.24
C ARG A 113 10.11 13.39 -8.60
N ASN A 114 10.72 12.23 -8.81
CA ASN A 114 10.56 11.46 -10.05
C ASN A 114 9.11 11.02 -10.24
N GLU A 115 8.46 10.56 -9.17
CA GLU A 115 7.05 10.21 -9.27
C GLU A 115 6.24 11.45 -9.60
N VAL A 116 6.39 12.58 -8.90
CA VAL A 116 5.73 13.86 -9.22
C VAL A 116 6.04 14.36 -10.65
N ALA A 117 7.17 14.01 -11.26
CA ALA A 117 7.45 14.38 -12.64
C ALA A 117 6.78 13.46 -13.69
N ARG A 118 6.29 12.27 -13.29
CA ARG A 118 5.62 11.33 -14.22
C ARG A 118 4.22 11.84 -14.58
N ALA A 119 3.99 11.99 -15.89
CA ALA A 119 2.67 12.32 -16.47
C ALA A 119 1.76 11.10 -16.51
#